data_AF-A0A9W9Z8J5-F1
#
_entry.id   AF-A0A9W9Z8J5-F1
#
_cell.length_a   1.000
_cell.length_b   1.000
_cell.length_c   1.000
_cell.angle_alpha   90.00
_cell.angle_beta   90.00
_cell.angle_gamma   90.00
#
_symmetry.space_group_name_H-M   'P 1'
#
loop_
_entity.id
_entity.type
_entity.pdbx_description
1 polymer ?
#
loop_
_entity_poly.entity_id
_entity_poly.type
_entity_poly.pdbx_seq_one_letter_code
_entity_poly.pdbx_strand_id
1 'polypeptide(L)'
;MNSKHVAELENLKLLMSKQLEETGQEVDKTRQEKFDKFKQIYDSEVNALKEALDKQITLKNDLQQQMEKMKEELDIDVAQARESVTQKEASLEELKGQLKELKASSATEISELRNELKKKEKEINELEDNLSSFEEEHTSDVAQFEHNLQKQQEQTAELEKQLVLELGNESSKYDQKLSETKAHLESQYKKAIHELVQRVKDLESENENLQATHGQEMEGFRENLAQYTSGLEEQMQELQAGARAEHKSKLKALQAEHLEATRNLEKKVRTLSEEKDALVVEIKTRGDGRTGEEDPESQSEEVARLKGDYEEQIQTLKEQAQHEKERLEKEVAEVASTKEKEFMAVFEQVLEKHQHELAEVKGYYELQLSERGGGHPPPSGEEDLAAQLKLEKDREISQLKKKLLQESEERIASAQEALLYKMAKEEEENIRLRNKLANLNEDLSEVTGERDRLLNEIQVLTDTHRVLEQRMAPVESMLSPVSSQLVHEEPLLMQESADALEVLPDAGFTEAASGQSDLTAKLNQMQELVRQKNKVEVKLSQQLQDTKKELEKERESFRAEINERETRERALEVGKRQLEAQLTVVDSENYESLQELALLQERLEERNPSGERAEGGEE
;
A
#
# COMPACT_ATOMS: atom_id res chain seq x y z
N MET A 1 -41.07 26.78 -156.19
CA MET A 1 -41.96 27.62 -157.04
C MET A 1 -41.20 28.61 -157.95
N ASN A 2 -39.87 28.53 -158.11
CA ASN A 2 -39.08 29.51 -158.88
C ASN A 2 -38.93 29.24 -160.39
N SER A 3 -39.18 28.02 -160.88
CA SER A 3 -39.00 27.69 -162.31
C SER A 3 -40.10 28.24 -163.23
N LYS A 4 -41.32 28.44 -162.70
CA LYS A 4 -42.47 28.90 -163.49
C LYS A 4 -42.38 30.38 -163.84
N HIS A 5 -41.97 31.22 -162.90
CA HIS A 5 -41.83 32.67 -163.13
C HIS A 5 -40.61 33.05 -163.98
N VAL A 6 -39.52 32.28 -163.91
CA VAL A 6 -38.38 32.47 -164.83
C VAL A 6 -38.78 32.11 -166.27
N ALA A 7 -39.53 31.01 -166.45
CA ALA A 7 -40.03 30.60 -167.76
C ALA A 7 -41.06 31.57 -168.35
N GLU A 8 -41.95 32.14 -167.53
CA GLU A 8 -42.92 33.16 -167.99
C GLU A 8 -42.22 34.45 -168.46
N LEU A 9 -41.12 34.85 -167.82
CA LEU A 9 -40.34 36.03 -168.21
C LEU A 9 -39.54 35.82 -169.50
N GLU A 10 -38.96 34.63 -169.72
CA GLU A 10 -38.33 34.30 -171.00
C GLU A 10 -39.34 34.25 -172.16
N ASN A 11 -40.56 33.77 -171.89
CA ASN A 11 -41.62 33.73 -172.89
C ASN A 11 -42.11 35.15 -173.28
N LEU A 12 -42.18 36.06 -172.31
CA LEU A 12 -42.54 37.46 -172.56
C LEU A 12 -41.46 38.20 -173.38
N LYS A 13 -40.18 37.92 -173.11
CA LYS A 13 -39.04 38.44 -173.89
C LYS A 13 -39.09 37.96 -175.34
N LEU A 14 -39.41 36.69 -175.57
CA LEU A 14 -39.55 36.11 -176.91
C LEU A 14 -40.72 36.74 -177.68
N LEU A 15 -41.83 37.02 -176.99
CA LEU A 15 -43.04 37.62 -177.58
C LEU A 15 -42.81 39.08 -178.02
N MET A 16 -42.11 39.88 -177.20
CA MET A 16 -41.80 41.27 -177.54
C MET A 16 -40.79 41.39 -178.69
N SER A 17 -39.80 40.50 -178.77
CA SER A 17 -38.88 40.48 -179.92
C SER A 17 -39.61 40.17 -181.23
N LYS A 18 -40.62 39.30 -181.20
CA LYS A 18 -41.38 38.89 -182.39
C LYS A 18 -42.38 39.96 -182.88
N GLN A 19 -42.94 40.78 -181.98
CA GLN A 19 -43.87 41.86 -182.37
C GLN A 19 -43.19 43.08 -183.03
N LEU A 20 -41.88 43.27 -182.84
CA LEU A 20 -41.16 44.41 -183.40
C LEU A 20 -40.57 44.16 -184.80
N GLU A 21 -40.47 42.90 -185.23
CA GLU A 21 -39.93 42.54 -186.55
C GLU A 21 -40.96 42.72 -187.69
N GLU A 22 -42.27 42.77 -187.38
CA GLU A 22 -43.33 42.74 -188.41
C GLU A 22 -44.04 44.08 -188.68
N THR A 23 -43.68 45.18 -188.00
CA THR A 23 -44.25 46.51 -188.31
C THR A 23 -43.17 47.51 -188.67
N GLY A 24 -42.71 47.42 -189.92
CA GLY A 24 -41.77 48.35 -190.53
C GLY A 24 -42.38 49.73 -190.79
N GLN A 25 -41.70 50.77 -190.30
CA GLN A 25 -41.28 51.96 -191.05
C GLN A 25 -40.67 53.01 -190.09
N GLU A 26 -39.56 53.58 -190.56
CA GLU A 26 -38.92 54.85 -190.15
C GLU A 26 -38.29 54.94 -188.75
N VAL A 27 -36.95 54.98 -188.78
CA VAL A 27 -36.01 54.84 -187.68
C VAL A 27 -35.34 56.20 -187.47
N ASP A 28 -35.60 56.83 -186.32
CA ASP A 28 -34.80 57.96 -185.86
C ASP A 28 -34.52 57.85 -184.36
N LYS A 29 -33.28 58.15 -183.98
CA LYS A 29 -32.48 57.71 -182.81
C LYS A 29 -33.13 57.68 -181.41
N THR A 30 -34.21 58.42 -181.16
CA THR A 30 -34.77 58.65 -179.81
C THR A 30 -35.51 57.44 -179.22
N ARG A 31 -36.05 56.55 -180.05
CA ARG A 31 -36.76 55.35 -179.57
C ARG A 31 -35.81 54.28 -179.06
N GLN A 32 -34.64 54.14 -179.69
CA GLN A 32 -33.59 53.21 -179.29
C GLN A 32 -33.01 53.58 -177.91
N GLU A 33 -32.69 54.86 -177.68
CA GLU A 33 -32.19 55.33 -176.39
C GLU A 33 -33.20 55.14 -175.24
N LYS A 34 -34.51 55.29 -175.51
CA LYS A 34 -35.55 55.01 -174.50
C LYS A 34 -35.64 53.52 -174.19
N PHE A 35 -35.52 52.65 -175.19
CA PHE A 35 -35.56 51.20 -174.98
C PHE A 35 -34.35 50.71 -174.19
N ASP A 36 -33.15 51.21 -174.50
CA ASP A 36 -31.93 50.84 -173.78
C ASP A 36 -31.97 51.31 -172.31
N LYS A 37 -32.54 52.49 -172.03
CA LYS A 37 -32.81 52.95 -170.65
C LYS A 37 -33.80 52.05 -169.90
N PHE A 38 -34.90 51.66 -170.54
CA PHE A 38 -35.87 50.75 -169.90
C PHE A 38 -35.28 49.38 -169.60
N LYS A 39 -34.49 48.84 -170.54
CA LYS A 39 -33.79 47.57 -170.34
C LYS A 39 -32.78 47.66 -169.19
N GLN A 40 -32.05 48.76 -169.09
CA GLN A 40 -31.09 48.99 -168.01
C GLN A 40 -31.78 49.12 -166.63
N ILE A 41 -32.95 49.75 -166.57
CA ILE A 41 -33.77 49.83 -165.34
C ILE A 41 -34.35 48.47 -164.97
N TYR A 42 -34.86 47.73 -165.96
CA TYR A 42 -35.40 46.40 -165.72
C TYR A 42 -34.33 45.42 -165.23
N ASP A 43 -33.16 45.41 -165.88
CA ASP A 43 -32.04 44.57 -165.46
C ASP A 43 -31.51 44.99 -164.08
N SER A 44 -31.53 46.28 -163.73
CA SER A 44 -31.14 46.74 -162.40
C SER A 44 -32.17 46.37 -161.32
N GLU A 45 -33.47 46.44 -161.60
CA GLU A 45 -34.53 45.99 -160.70
C GLU A 45 -34.51 44.47 -160.50
N VAL A 46 -34.33 43.69 -161.57
CA VAL A 46 -34.20 42.22 -161.48
C VAL A 46 -32.97 41.83 -160.68
N ASN A 47 -31.84 42.53 -160.87
CA ASN A 47 -30.63 42.29 -160.08
C ASN A 47 -30.84 42.67 -158.60
N ALA A 48 -31.50 43.79 -158.31
CA ALA A 48 -31.82 44.18 -156.94
C ALA A 48 -32.77 43.18 -156.25
N LEU A 49 -33.76 42.65 -156.98
CA LEU A 49 -34.68 41.62 -156.46
C LEU A 49 -33.98 40.28 -156.23
N LYS A 50 -33.07 39.87 -157.13
CA LYS A 50 -32.23 38.68 -156.92
C LYS A 50 -31.33 38.86 -155.70
N GLU A 51 -30.68 40.00 -155.56
CA GLU A 51 -29.82 40.29 -154.42
C GLU A 51 -30.61 40.34 -153.11
N ALA A 52 -31.83 40.88 -153.11
CA ALA A 52 -32.73 40.85 -151.96
C ALA A 52 -33.20 39.44 -151.60
N LEU A 53 -33.51 38.61 -152.61
CA LEU A 53 -33.88 37.22 -152.41
C LEU A 53 -32.71 36.39 -151.86
N ASP A 54 -31.50 36.58 -152.39
CA ASP A 54 -30.30 35.91 -151.91
C ASP A 54 -30.00 36.29 -150.46
N LYS A 55 -30.12 37.59 -150.11
CA LYS A 55 -30.03 38.08 -148.72
C LYS A 55 -31.10 37.45 -147.82
N GLN A 56 -32.32 37.26 -148.32
CA GLN A 56 -33.39 36.62 -147.58
C GLN A 56 -33.13 35.12 -147.36
N ILE A 57 -32.57 34.43 -148.36
CA ILE A 57 -32.19 33.02 -148.27
C ILE A 57 -31.03 32.85 -147.27
N THR A 58 -29.99 33.69 -147.34
CA THR A 58 -28.89 33.65 -146.38
C THR A 58 -29.38 33.93 -144.96
N LEU A 59 -30.19 34.99 -144.77
CA LEU A 59 -30.75 35.30 -143.46
C LEU A 59 -31.60 34.17 -142.89
N LYS A 60 -32.43 33.52 -143.72
CA LYS A 60 -33.23 32.37 -143.31
C LYS A 60 -32.35 31.19 -142.90
N ASN A 61 -31.31 30.88 -143.67
CA ASN A 61 -30.38 29.80 -143.35
C ASN A 61 -29.60 30.09 -142.07
N ASP A 62 -29.14 31.33 -141.87
CA ASP A 62 -28.44 31.76 -140.66
C ASP A 62 -29.35 31.67 -139.42
N LEU A 63 -30.60 32.11 -139.54
CA LEU A 63 -31.59 31.97 -138.46
C LEU A 63 -31.89 30.50 -138.15
N GLN A 64 -32.01 29.65 -139.17
CA GLN A 64 -32.22 28.22 -138.97
C GLN A 64 -31.02 27.56 -138.29
N GLN A 65 -29.79 27.92 -138.68
CA GLN A 65 -28.57 27.43 -138.04
C GLN A 65 -28.44 27.93 -136.60
N GLN A 66 -28.78 29.19 -136.32
CA GLN A 66 -28.81 29.72 -134.95
C GLN A 66 -29.86 29.03 -134.09
N MET A 67 -31.05 28.77 -134.64
CA MET A 67 -32.09 28.03 -133.92
C MET A 67 -31.68 26.59 -133.62
N GLU A 68 -31.05 25.89 -134.56
CA GLU A 68 -30.59 24.52 -134.32
C GLU A 68 -29.47 24.49 -133.26
N LYS A 69 -28.52 25.44 -133.32
CA LYS A 69 -27.48 25.58 -132.29
C LYS A 69 -28.06 25.88 -130.91
N MET A 70 -28.98 26.84 -130.81
CA MET A 70 -29.65 27.14 -129.53
C MET A 70 -30.42 25.94 -128.99
N LYS A 71 -31.03 25.14 -129.87
CA LYS A 71 -31.74 23.92 -129.47
C LYS A 71 -30.78 22.84 -128.98
N GLU A 72 -29.67 22.61 -129.68
CA GLU A 72 -28.62 21.68 -129.26
C GLU A 72 -27.99 22.10 -127.91
N GLU A 73 -27.69 23.39 -127.74
CA GLU A 73 -27.20 23.94 -126.47
C GLU A 73 -28.21 23.75 -125.34
N LEU A 74 -29.50 24.03 -125.58
CA LEU A 74 -30.57 23.80 -124.61
C LEU A 74 -30.70 22.31 -124.25
N ASP A 75 -30.63 21.41 -125.22
CA ASP A 75 -30.72 19.97 -124.99
C ASP A 75 -29.54 19.46 -124.15
N ILE A 76 -28.35 20.00 -124.37
CA ILE A 76 -27.15 19.71 -123.55
C ILE A 76 -27.33 20.23 -122.12
N ASP A 77 -27.76 21.48 -121.96
CA ASP A 77 -27.99 22.08 -120.64
C ASP A 77 -29.06 21.32 -119.85
N VAL A 78 -30.15 20.89 -120.52
CA VAL A 78 -31.20 20.07 -119.92
C VAL A 78 -30.67 18.69 -119.52
N ALA A 79 -29.84 18.06 -120.34
CA ALA A 79 -29.23 16.78 -120.01
C ALA A 79 -28.30 16.89 -118.78
N GLN A 80 -27.44 17.90 -118.73
CA GLN A 80 -26.55 18.17 -117.60
C GLN A 80 -27.34 18.50 -116.32
N ALA A 81 -28.41 19.29 -116.42
CA ALA A 81 -29.28 19.59 -115.30
C ALA A 81 -29.97 18.33 -114.75
N ARG A 82 -30.45 17.44 -115.63
CA ARG A 82 -31.03 16.16 -115.22
C ARG A 82 -30.01 15.27 -114.52
N GLU A 83 -28.80 15.16 -115.07
CA GLU A 83 -27.74 14.37 -114.44
C GLU A 83 -27.37 14.94 -113.05
N SER A 84 -27.23 16.26 -112.93
CA SER A 84 -26.99 16.92 -111.64
C SER A 84 -28.10 16.67 -110.62
N VAL A 85 -29.36 16.69 -111.06
CA VAL A 85 -30.51 16.36 -110.20
C VAL A 85 -30.42 14.91 -109.74
N THR A 86 -30.15 13.96 -110.64
CA THR A 86 -30.03 12.54 -110.26
C THR A 86 -28.89 12.28 -109.27
N GLN A 87 -27.74 12.93 -109.43
CA GLN A 87 -26.62 12.83 -108.48
C GLN A 87 -26.97 13.42 -107.10
N LYS A 88 -27.66 14.56 -107.07
CA LYS A 88 -28.14 15.17 -105.82
C LYS A 88 -29.18 14.30 -105.14
N GLU A 89 -30.10 13.69 -105.88
CA GLU A 89 -31.10 12.76 -105.33
C GLU A 89 -30.44 11.51 -104.73
N ALA A 90 -29.44 10.93 -105.40
CA ALA A 90 -28.68 9.81 -104.88
C ALA A 90 -27.94 10.17 -103.58
N SER A 91 -27.26 11.33 -103.56
CA SER A 91 -26.56 11.82 -102.36
C SER A 91 -27.52 12.10 -101.19
N LEU A 92 -28.72 12.60 -101.50
CA LEU A 92 -29.74 12.89 -100.50
C LEU A 92 -30.31 11.60 -99.89
N GLU A 93 -30.50 10.54 -100.69
CA GLU A 93 -30.88 9.23 -100.15
C GLU A 93 -29.78 8.57 -99.33
N GLU A 94 -28.51 8.72 -99.71
CA GLU A 94 -27.39 8.24 -98.89
C GLU A 94 -27.33 8.96 -97.53
N LEU A 95 -27.45 10.30 -97.51
CA LEU A 95 -27.50 11.08 -96.28
C LEU A 95 -28.71 10.71 -95.40
N LYS A 96 -29.88 10.43 -96.01
CA LYS A 96 -31.04 9.90 -95.28
C LYS A 96 -30.76 8.53 -94.66
N GLY A 97 -30.01 7.67 -95.34
CA GLY A 97 -29.56 6.37 -94.83
C GLY A 97 -28.67 6.54 -93.61
N GLN A 98 -27.60 7.35 -93.73
CA GLN A 98 -26.67 7.64 -92.64
C GLN A 98 -27.38 8.26 -91.43
N LEU A 99 -28.32 9.19 -91.65
CA LEU A 99 -29.10 9.79 -90.56
C LEU A 99 -29.95 8.73 -89.82
N LYS A 100 -30.53 7.77 -90.53
CA LYS A 100 -31.31 6.68 -89.92
C LYS A 100 -30.42 5.76 -89.10
N GLU A 101 -29.26 5.38 -89.62
CA GLU A 101 -28.28 4.55 -88.89
C GLU A 101 -27.73 5.25 -87.66
N LEU A 102 -27.37 6.53 -87.77
CA LEU A 102 -26.91 7.33 -86.63
C LEU A 102 -28.01 7.44 -85.57
N LYS A 103 -29.26 7.67 -85.98
CA LYS A 103 -30.40 7.73 -85.07
C LYS A 103 -30.68 6.39 -84.40
N ALA A 104 -30.48 5.27 -85.10
CA ALA A 104 -30.63 3.94 -84.54
C ALA A 104 -29.51 3.61 -83.54
N SER A 105 -28.24 3.86 -83.90
CA SER A 105 -27.10 3.58 -83.01
C SER A 105 -27.09 4.48 -81.77
N SER A 106 -27.41 5.77 -81.91
CA SER A 106 -27.54 6.67 -80.75
C SER A 106 -28.72 6.26 -79.85
N ALA A 107 -29.83 5.78 -80.41
CA ALA A 107 -30.94 5.28 -79.61
C ALA A 107 -30.56 4.02 -78.83
N THR A 108 -29.77 3.11 -79.42
CA THR A 108 -29.29 1.92 -78.71
C THR A 108 -28.28 2.28 -77.62
N GLU A 109 -27.32 3.15 -77.89
CA GLU A 109 -26.34 3.61 -76.90
C GLU A 109 -27.02 4.33 -75.73
N ILE A 110 -27.98 5.22 -75.99
CA ILE A 110 -28.78 5.88 -74.94
C ILE A 110 -29.56 4.86 -74.11
N SER A 111 -30.09 3.81 -74.73
CA SER A 111 -30.78 2.72 -74.04
C SER A 111 -29.84 1.95 -73.12
N GLU A 112 -28.65 1.59 -73.61
CA GLU A 112 -27.62 0.87 -72.84
C GLU A 112 -27.14 1.70 -71.65
N LEU A 113 -26.79 2.97 -71.87
CA LEU A 113 -26.38 3.90 -70.82
C LEU A 113 -27.47 4.09 -69.76
N ARG A 114 -28.75 4.16 -70.16
CA ARG A 114 -29.86 4.22 -69.20
C ARG A 114 -30.00 2.95 -68.36
N ASN A 115 -29.75 1.78 -68.95
CA ASN A 115 -29.81 0.52 -68.22
C ASN A 115 -28.64 0.38 -67.26
N GLU A 116 -27.44 0.79 -67.68
CA GLU A 116 -26.24 0.80 -66.82
C GLU A 116 -26.38 1.78 -65.66
N LEU A 117 -26.93 2.98 -65.91
CA LEU A 117 -27.22 3.96 -64.86
C LEU A 117 -28.23 3.40 -63.83
N LYS A 118 -29.30 2.75 -64.29
CA LYS A 118 -30.25 2.07 -63.39
C LYS A 118 -29.61 0.94 -62.58
N LYS A 119 -28.66 0.20 -63.17
CA LYS A 119 -27.93 -0.86 -62.47
C LYS A 119 -27.04 -0.25 -61.38
N LYS A 120 -26.36 0.86 -61.68
CA LYS A 120 -25.52 1.58 -60.73
C LYS A 120 -26.32 2.23 -59.60
N GLU A 121 -27.50 2.80 -59.88
CA GLU A 121 -28.41 3.29 -58.83
C GLU A 121 -28.84 2.17 -57.87
N LYS A 122 -29.14 0.97 -58.38
CA LYS A 122 -29.47 -0.17 -57.51
C LYS A 122 -28.29 -0.58 -56.64
N GLU A 123 -27.10 -0.66 -57.21
CA GLU A 123 -25.87 -1.00 -56.47
C GLU A 123 -25.57 0.04 -55.38
N ILE A 124 -25.79 1.32 -55.66
CA ILE A 124 -25.66 2.39 -54.66
C ILE A 124 -26.66 2.19 -53.52
N ASN A 125 -27.94 1.97 -53.83
CA ASN A 125 -28.97 1.78 -52.80
C ASN A 125 -28.67 0.55 -51.93
N GLU A 126 -28.21 -0.56 -52.53
CA GLU A 126 -27.81 -1.77 -51.79
C GLU A 126 -26.62 -1.49 -50.86
N LEU A 127 -25.64 -0.70 -51.30
CA LEU A 127 -24.51 -0.29 -50.47
C LEU A 127 -24.92 0.65 -49.34
N GLU A 128 -25.85 1.57 -49.59
CA GLU A 128 -26.41 2.47 -48.58
C GLU A 128 -27.18 1.69 -47.51
N ASP A 129 -28.01 0.72 -47.90
CA ASP A 129 -28.73 -0.16 -46.96
C ASP A 129 -27.74 -0.97 -46.09
N ASN A 130 -26.68 -1.53 -46.69
CA ASN A 130 -25.65 -2.28 -45.97
C ASN A 130 -24.84 -1.39 -45.01
N LEU A 131 -24.53 -0.16 -45.42
CA LEU A 131 -23.87 0.83 -44.55
C LEU A 131 -24.77 1.17 -43.36
N SER A 132 -26.05 1.42 -43.61
CA SER A 132 -27.02 1.71 -42.55
C SER A 132 -27.16 0.54 -41.59
N SER A 133 -27.22 -0.72 -42.08
CA SER A 133 -27.30 -1.88 -41.20
C SER A 133 -26.05 -2.06 -40.36
N PHE A 134 -24.87 -1.83 -40.96
CA PHE A 134 -23.60 -1.89 -40.23
C PHE A 134 -23.53 -0.81 -39.14
N GLU A 135 -23.94 0.43 -39.45
CA GLU A 135 -23.98 1.52 -38.46
C GLU A 135 -24.95 1.23 -37.31
N GLU A 136 -26.12 0.65 -37.59
CA GLU A 136 -27.08 0.24 -36.55
C GLU A 136 -26.52 -0.87 -35.65
N GLU A 137 -25.92 -1.92 -36.23
CA GLU A 137 -25.28 -3.00 -35.50
C GLU A 137 -24.14 -2.47 -34.61
N HIS A 138 -23.27 -1.64 -35.18
CA HIS A 138 -22.14 -1.06 -34.45
C HIS A 138 -22.60 -0.14 -33.32
N THR A 139 -23.67 0.62 -33.52
CA THR A 139 -24.27 1.48 -32.48
C THR A 139 -24.87 0.63 -31.36
N SER A 140 -25.54 -0.48 -31.70
CA SER A 140 -26.08 -1.44 -30.74
C SER A 140 -24.97 -2.09 -29.90
N ASP A 141 -23.88 -2.52 -30.54
CA ASP A 141 -22.75 -3.15 -29.87
C ASP A 141 -22.05 -2.17 -28.91
N VAL A 142 -21.79 -0.94 -29.36
CA VAL A 142 -21.23 0.12 -28.52
C VAL A 142 -22.11 0.37 -27.29
N ALA A 143 -23.44 0.48 -27.47
CA ALA A 143 -24.36 0.67 -26.35
C ALA A 143 -24.34 -0.51 -25.36
N GLN A 144 -24.21 -1.75 -25.84
CA GLN A 144 -24.03 -2.91 -24.96
C GLN A 144 -22.71 -2.88 -24.20
N PHE A 145 -21.61 -2.51 -24.87
CA PHE A 145 -20.31 -2.37 -24.22
C PHE A 145 -20.33 -1.30 -23.14
N GLU A 146 -20.89 -0.12 -23.43
CA GLU A 146 -21.05 0.97 -22.47
C GLU A 146 -21.89 0.56 -21.25
N HIS A 147 -23.03 -0.11 -21.48
CA HIS A 147 -23.86 -0.62 -20.39
C HIS A 147 -23.11 -1.65 -19.53
N ASN A 148 -22.36 -2.57 -20.15
CA ASN A 148 -21.57 -3.56 -19.42
C ASN A 148 -20.44 -2.91 -18.60
N LEU A 149 -19.76 -1.92 -19.18
CA LEU A 149 -18.73 -1.15 -18.49
C LEU A 149 -19.31 -0.41 -17.28
N GLN A 150 -20.45 0.25 -17.44
CA GLN A 150 -21.13 0.94 -16.34
C GLN A 150 -21.50 -0.05 -15.22
N LYS A 151 -22.03 -1.23 -15.57
CA LYS A 151 -22.36 -2.27 -14.59
C LYS A 151 -21.12 -2.77 -13.84
N GLN A 152 -19.98 -2.94 -14.51
CA GLN A 152 -18.73 -3.31 -13.85
C GLN A 152 -18.21 -2.20 -12.92
N GLN A 153 -18.34 -0.93 -13.31
CA GLN A 153 -17.98 0.21 -12.46
C GLN A 153 -18.85 0.26 -11.20
N GLU A 154 -20.17 0.05 -11.33
CA GLU A 154 -21.09 -0.01 -10.20
C GLU A 154 -20.79 -1.17 -9.24
N GLN A 155 -20.49 -2.37 -9.78
CA GLN A 155 -20.08 -3.52 -8.98
C GLN A 155 -18.76 -3.28 -8.24
N THR A 156 -17.80 -2.65 -8.91
CA THR A 156 -16.49 -2.29 -8.31
C THR A 156 -16.68 -1.30 -7.16
N ALA A 157 -17.47 -0.25 -7.37
CA ALA A 157 -17.77 0.74 -6.33
C ALA A 157 -18.51 0.13 -5.12
N GLU A 158 -19.42 -0.82 -5.34
CA GLU A 158 -20.10 -1.51 -4.24
C GLU A 158 -19.15 -2.44 -3.46
N LEU A 159 -18.25 -3.15 -4.14
CA LEU A 159 -17.22 -3.97 -3.48
C LEU A 159 -16.24 -3.10 -2.67
N GLU A 160 -15.81 -1.96 -3.21
CA GLU A 160 -14.97 -0.99 -2.49
C GLU A 160 -15.66 -0.48 -1.22
N LYS A 161 -16.95 -0.14 -1.32
CA LYS A 161 -17.75 0.29 -0.17
C LYS A 161 -17.89 -0.81 0.88
N GLN A 162 -18.10 -2.06 0.47
CA GLN A 162 -18.12 -3.21 1.39
C GLN A 162 -16.78 -3.40 2.09
N LEU A 163 -15.67 -3.32 1.35
CA LEU A 163 -14.33 -3.42 1.92
C LEU A 163 -14.06 -2.33 2.96
N VAL A 164 -14.44 -1.07 2.66
CA VAL A 164 -14.29 0.05 3.63
C VAL A 164 -15.11 -0.20 4.89
N LEU A 165 -16.34 -0.70 4.76
CA LEU A 165 -17.18 -1.04 5.91
C LEU A 165 -16.60 -2.21 6.72
N GLU A 166 -16.09 -3.25 6.06
CA GLU A 166 -15.44 -4.38 6.73
C GLU A 166 -14.19 -3.95 7.48
N LEU A 167 -13.30 -3.18 6.84
CA LEU A 167 -12.11 -2.62 7.47
C LEU A 167 -12.47 -1.71 8.65
N GLY A 168 -13.49 -0.86 8.50
CA GLY A 168 -13.99 -0.01 9.59
C GLY A 168 -14.54 -0.82 10.77
N ASN A 169 -15.32 -1.86 10.49
CA ASN A 169 -15.85 -2.76 11.52
C ASN A 169 -14.74 -3.55 12.22
N GLU A 170 -13.78 -4.07 11.47
CA GLU A 170 -12.65 -4.83 12.02
C GLU A 170 -11.76 -3.93 12.88
N SER A 171 -11.47 -2.70 12.43
CA SER A 171 -10.78 -1.69 13.23
C SER A 171 -11.54 -1.39 14.52
N SER A 172 -12.85 -1.17 14.45
CA SER A 172 -13.68 -0.90 15.63
C SER A 172 -13.69 -2.07 16.62
N LYS A 173 -13.69 -3.32 16.15
CA LYS A 173 -13.54 -4.50 17.01
C LYS A 173 -12.18 -4.53 17.72
N TYR A 174 -11.09 -4.18 17.02
CA TYR A 174 -9.77 -4.13 17.64
C TYR A 174 -9.66 -3.02 18.67
N ASP A 175 -10.20 -1.84 18.39
CA ASP A 175 -10.27 -0.74 19.36
C ASP A 175 -11.09 -1.12 20.59
N GLN A 176 -12.22 -1.80 20.41
CA GLN A 176 -13.02 -2.33 21.50
C GLN A 176 -12.23 -3.36 22.33
N LYS A 177 -11.61 -4.36 21.70
CA LYS A 177 -10.78 -5.36 22.40
C LYS A 177 -9.63 -4.72 23.17
N LEU A 178 -9.00 -3.70 22.59
CA LEU A 178 -7.92 -2.95 23.23
C LEU A 178 -8.42 -2.21 24.47
N SER A 179 -9.58 -1.54 24.36
CA SER A 179 -10.24 -0.86 25.47
C SER A 179 -10.62 -1.82 26.59
N GLU A 180 -11.24 -2.96 26.25
CA GLU A 180 -11.60 -4.02 27.21
C GLU A 180 -10.37 -4.59 27.90
N THR A 181 -9.31 -4.90 27.16
CA THR A 181 -8.05 -5.42 27.72
C THR A 181 -7.41 -4.40 28.65
N LYS A 182 -7.40 -3.11 28.27
CA LYS A 182 -6.87 -2.03 29.11
C LYS A 182 -7.69 -1.88 30.39
N ALA A 183 -9.01 -1.87 30.30
CA ALA A 183 -9.90 -1.79 31.45
C ALA A 183 -9.73 -3.00 32.40
N HIS A 184 -9.58 -4.20 31.84
CA HIS A 184 -9.31 -5.41 32.61
C HIS A 184 -7.97 -5.32 33.35
N LEU A 185 -6.91 -4.88 32.66
CA LEU A 185 -5.58 -4.74 33.23
C LEU A 185 -5.53 -3.65 34.32
N GLU A 186 -6.20 -2.50 34.09
CA GLU A 186 -6.36 -1.45 35.09
C GLU A 186 -7.11 -1.96 36.33
N SER A 187 -8.16 -2.78 36.14
CA SER A 187 -8.90 -3.40 37.24
C SER A 187 -8.02 -4.36 38.04
N GLN A 188 -7.23 -5.20 37.36
CA GLN A 188 -6.28 -6.11 38.00
C GLN A 188 -5.23 -5.34 38.82
N TYR A 189 -4.61 -4.31 38.24
CA TYR A 189 -3.63 -3.49 38.96
C TYR A 189 -4.24 -2.75 40.14
N LYS A 190 -5.44 -2.17 39.99
CA LYS A 190 -6.14 -1.52 41.11
C LYS A 190 -6.41 -2.51 42.25
N LYS A 191 -6.81 -3.74 41.92
CA LYS A 191 -7.02 -4.80 42.92
C LYS A 191 -5.72 -5.19 43.63
N ALA A 192 -4.65 -5.44 42.88
CA ALA A 192 -3.35 -5.81 43.43
C ALA A 192 -2.76 -4.70 44.32
N ILE A 193 -2.88 -3.44 43.90
CA ILE A 193 -2.46 -2.28 44.71
C ILE A 193 -3.28 -2.21 45.99
N HIS A 194 -4.59 -2.41 45.92
CA HIS A 194 -5.45 -2.40 47.10
C HIS A 194 -5.09 -3.52 48.09
N GLU A 195 -4.84 -4.74 47.60
CA GLU A 195 -4.39 -5.87 48.42
C GLU A 195 -3.03 -5.59 49.09
N LEU A 196 -2.08 -4.99 48.37
CA LEU A 196 -0.78 -4.60 48.93
C LEU A 196 -0.91 -3.51 50.00
N VAL A 197 -1.72 -2.47 49.74
CA VAL A 197 -1.97 -1.40 50.71
C VAL A 197 -2.62 -1.96 51.98
N GLN A 198 -3.58 -2.87 51.84
CA GLN A 198 -4.20 -3.52 52.98
C GLN A 198 -3.18 -4.35 53.77
N ARG A 199 -2.34 -5.12 53.08
CA ARG A 199 -1.28 -5.92 53.72
C ARG A 199 -0.27 -5.04 54.48
N VAL A 200 0.12 -3.90 53.91
CA VAL A 200 1.00 -2.94 54.60
C VAL A 200 0.33 -2.43 55.87
N LYS A 201 -0.95 -2.05 55.80
CA LYS A 201 -1.70 -1.59 56.96
C LYS A 201 -1.82 -2.66 58.05
N ASP A 202 -2.05 -3.91 57.67
CA ASP A 202 -2.11 -5.04 58.60
C ASP A 202 -0.76 -5.23 59.30
N LEU A 203 0.35 -5.20 58.54
CA LEU A 203 1.72 -5.30 59.09
C LEU A 203 2.09 -4.11 59.98
N GLU A 204 1.66 -2.89 59.64
CA GLU A 204 1.84 -1.72 60.49
C GLU A 204 1.15 -1.92 61.84
N SER A 205 -0.11 -2.41 61.83
CA SER A 205 -0.85 -2.70 63.06
C SER A 205 -0.23 -3.83 63.89
N GLU A 206 0.31 -4.87 63.23
CA GLU A 206 1.02 -5.96 63.89
C GLU A 206 2.32 -5.46 64.55
N ASN A 207 3.05 -4.56 63.87
CA ASN A 207 4.25 -3.95 64.40
C ASN A 207 3.95 -3.01 65.58
N GLU A 208 2.89 -2.20 65.50
CA GLU A 208 2.42 -1.39 66.64
C GLU A 208 2.07 -2.26 67.85
N ASN A 209 1.38 -3.38 67.65
CA ASN A 209 1.06 -4.34 68.71
C ASN A 209 2.30 -5.02 69.28
N LEU A 210 3.26 -5.39 68.44
CA LEU A 210 4.56 -5.94 68.86
C LEU A 210 5.35 -4.93 69.67
N GLN A 211 5.41 -3.67 69.24
CA GLN A 211 6.07 -2.60 69.99
C GLN A 211 5.38 -2.34 71.33
N ALA A 212 4.05 -2.36 71.38
CA ALA A 212 3.29 -2.22 72.62
C ALA A 212 3.56 -3.40 73.57
N THR A 213 3.55 -4.63 73.06
CA THR A 213 3.83 -5.85 73.83
C THR A 213 5.25 -5.83 74.36
N HIS A 214 6.23 -5.49 73.51
CA HIS A 214 7.61 -5.35 73.93
C HIS A 214 7.80 -4.24 74.97
N GLY A 215 7.09 -3.12 74.83
CA GLY A 215 7.05 -2.05 75.82
C GLY A 215 6.56 -2.53 77.18
N GLN A 216 5.47 -3.31 77.21
CA GLN A 216 4.92 -3.93 78.42
C GLN A 216 5.90 -4.95 79.03
N GLU A 217 6.53 -5.79 78.23
CA GLU A 217 7.55 -6.74 78.70
C GLU A 217 8.73 -6.01 79.35
N MET A 218 9.24 -4.96 78.71
CA MET A 218 10.33 -4.14 79.24
C MET A 218 9.94 -3.42 80.53
N GLU A 219 8.68 -2.98 80.66
CA GLU A 219 8.16 -2.41 81.90
C GLU A 219 8.08 -3.47 83.01
N GLY A 220 7.60 -4.67 82.70
CA GLY A 220 7.63 -5.80 83.63
C GLY A 220 9.04 -6.20 84.06
N PHE A 221 10.02 -6.18 83.15
CA PHE A 221 11.43 -6.39 83.50
C PHE A 221 11.97 -5.29 84.43
N ARG A 222 11.64 -4.02 84.16
CA ARG A 222 12.03 -2.90 85.04
C ARG A 222 11.41 -3.04 86.42
N GLU A 223 10.14 -3.41 86.51
CA GLU A 223 9.45 -3.61 87.78
C GLU A 223 10.07 -4.78 88.56
N ASN A 224 10.33 -5.91 87.90
CA ASN A 224 11.00 -7.06 88.52
C ASN A 224 12.40 -6.70 89.03
N LEU A 225 13.18 -5.93 88.25
CA LEU A 225 14.50 -5.45 88.69
C LEU A 225 14.40 -4.50 89.88
N ALA A 226 13.41 -3.60 89.88
CA ALA A 226 13.18 -2.68 90.99
C ALA A 226 12.78 -3.44 92.27
N GLN A 227 11.89 -4.43 92.16
CA GLN A 227 11.50 -5.30 93.28
C GLN A 227 12.68 -6.10 93.81
N TYR A 228 13.49 -6.70 92.91
CA TYR A 228 14.70 -7.44 93.31
C TYR A 228 15.71 -6.53 94.02
N THR A 229 15.94 -5.33 93.50
CA THR A 229 16.85 -4.33 94.11
C THR A 229 16.34 -3.90 95.49
N SER A 230 15.04 -3.59 95.62
CA SER A 230 14.42 -3.27 96.90
C SER A 230 14.53 -4.41 97.91
N GLY A 231 14.31 -5.66 97.47
CA GLY A 231 14.46 -6.83 98.33
C GLY A 231 15.90 -7.04 98.81
N LEU A 232 16.88 -6.81 97.94
CA LEU A 232 18.30 -6.81 98.32
C LEU A 232 18.61 -5.69 99.32
N GLU A 233 18.10 -4.48 99.10
CA GLU A 233 18.28 -3.36 100.02
C GLU A 233 17.68 -3.65 101.40
N GLU A 234 16.48 -4.24 101.46
CA GLU A 234 15.83 -4.68 102.71
C GLU A 234 16.65 -5.74 103.44
N GLN A 235 17.10 -6.79 102.73
CA GLN A 235 17.97 -7.82 103.32
C GLN A 235 19.28 -7.23 103.85
N MET A 236 19.87 -6.29 103.12
CA MET A 236 21.10 -5.62 103.53
C MET A 236 20.88 -4.72 104.76
N GLN A 237 19.74 -4.02 104.84
CA GLN A 237 19.34 -3.25 106.02
C GLN A 237 19.10 -4.16 107.23
N GLU A 238 18.43 -5.30 107.06
CA GLU A 238 18.18 -6.27 108.12
C GLU A 238 19.49 -6.89 108.64
N LEU A 239 20.41 -7.28 107.74
CA LEU A 239 21.74 -7.75 108.10
C LEU A 239 22.54 -6.68 108.87
N GLN A 240 22.52 -5.43 108.40
CA GLN A 240 23.17 -4.32 109.12
C GLN A 240 22.55 -4.09 110.50
N ALA A 241 21.22 -4.15 110.62
CA ALA A 241 20.53 -3.99 111.89
C ALA A 241 20.85 -5.15 112.85
N GLY A 242 20.85 -6.39 112.35
CA GLY A 242 21.24 -7.60 113.08
C GLY A 242 22.68 -7.51 113.59
N ALA A 243 23.64 -7.17 112.73
CA ALA A 243 25.04 -6.99 113.10
C ALA A 243 25.23 -5.88 114.15
N ARG A 244 24.53 -4.75 114.01
CA ARG A 244 24.56 -3.65 115.00
C ARG A 244 23.96 -4.06 116.34
N ALA A 245 22.85 -4.80 116.33
CA ALA A 245 22.20 -5.28 117.55
C ALA A 245 23.08 -6.29 118.30
N GLU A 246 23.71 -7.22 117.56
CA GLU A 246 24.65 -8.19 118.13
C GLU A 246 25.88 -7.48 118.71
N HIS A 247 26.47 -6.53 117.99
CA HIS A 247 27.58 -5.71 118.47
C HIS A 247 27.22 -4.97 119.77
N LYS A 248 26.05 -4.32 119.81
CA LYS A 248 25.56 -3.60 121.01
C LYS A 248 25.33 -4.54 122.19
N SER A 249 24.84 -5.75 121.94
CA SER A 249 24.64 -6.77 122.98
C SER A 249 25.97 -7.24 123.57
N LYS A 250 26.94 -7.59 122.72
CA LYS A 250 28.28 -8.02 123.13
C LYS A 250 29.03 -6.92 123.91
N LEU A 251 28.94 -5.67 123.45
CA LEU A 251 29.57 -4.53 124.14
C LEU A 251 28.96 -4.30 125.53
N LYS A 252 27.64 -4.44 125.67
CA LYS A 252 26.97 -4.37 126.98
C LYS A 252 27.37 -5.50 127.92
N ALA A 253 27.50 -6.73 127.40
CA ALA A 253 27.95 -7.87 128.19
C ALA A 253 29.38 -7.65 128.71
N LEU A 254 30.28 -7.18 127.85
CA LEU A 254 31.67 -6.87 128.21
C LEU A 254 31.73 -5.73 129.24
N GLN A 255 30.94 -4.67 129.06
CA GLN A 255 30.83 -3.57 130.03
C GLN A 255 30.31 -4.05 131.40
N ALA A 256 29.35 -4.98 131.42
CA ALA A 256 28.81 -5.54 132.66
C ALA A 256 29.87 -6.38 133.39
N GLU A 257 30.64 -7.20 132.66
CA GLU A 257 31.76 -7.98 133.20
C GLU A 257 32.84 -7.08 133.82
N HIS A 258 33.23 -6.00 133.11
CA HIS A 258 34.17 -5.01 133.64
C HIS A 258 33.64 -4.29 134.89
N LEU A 259 32.36 -3.92 134.92
CA LEU A 259 31.71 -3.32 136.09
C LEU A 259 31.71 -4.26 137.31
N GLU A 260 31.49 -5.55 137.08
CA GLU A 260 31.52 -6.57 138.13
C GLU A 260 32.94 -6.80 138.66
N ALA A 261 33.94 -6.89 137.78
CA ALA A 261 35.34 -6.97 138.15
C ALA A 261 35.77 -5.76 139.00
N THR A 262 35.39 -4.54 138.56
CA THR A 262 35.69 -3.29 139.29
C THR A 262 35.01 -3.27 140.66
N ARG A 263 33.73 -3.66 140.76
CA ARG A 263 33.03 -3.75 142.05
C ARG A 263 33.65 -4.76 143.01
N ASN A 264 34.15 -5.88 142.51
CA ASN A 264 34.81 -6.88 143.35
C ASN A 264 36.14 -6.37 143.91
N LEU A 265 36.90 -5.59 143.12
CA LEU A 265 38.10 -4.88 143.59
C LEU A 265 37.75 -3.81 144.62
N GLU A 266 36.73 -2.98 144.37
CA GLU A 266 36.28 -1.97 145.33
C GLU A 266 35.81 -2.58 146.66
N LYS A 267 35.11 -3.72 146.61
CA LYS A 267 34.72 -4.47 147.81
C LYS A 267 35.95 -4.93 148.61
N LYS A 268 36.97 -5.49 147.93
CA LYS A 268 38.23 -5.90 148.58
C LYS A 268 38.93 -4.70 149.25
N VAL A 269 38.99 -3.55 148.58
CA VAL A 269 39.56 -2.32 149.14
C VAL A 269 38.78 -1.85 150.38
N ARG A 270 37.43 -1.92 150.35
CA ARG A 270 36.61 -1.59 151.52
C ARG A 270 36.82 -2.53 152.69
N THR A 271 36.78 -3.84 152.48
CA THR A 271 37.03 -4.81 153.56
C THR A 271 38.41 -4.62 154.20
N LEU A 272 39.45 -4.39 153.39
CA LEU A 272 40.79 -4.10 153.93
C LEU A 272 40.86 -2.76 154.68
N SER A 273 40.07 -1.77 154.26
CA SER A 273 39.97 -0.48 154.97
C SER A 273 39.21 -0.63 156.30
N GLU A 274 38.14 -1.43 156.32
CA GLU A 274 37.38 -1.74 157.53
C GLU A 274 38.20 -2.59 158.51
N GLU A 275 38.99 -3.56 158.01
CA GLU A 275 39.95 -4.33 158.81
C GLU A 275 41.07 -3.44 159.37
N LYS A 276 41.60 -2.49 158.58
CA LYS A 276 42.52 -1.45 159.05
C LYS A 276 41.90 -0.64 160.19
N ASP A 277 40.67 -0.17 160.02
CA ASP A 277 39.99 0.65 161.04
C ASP A 277 39.66 -0.17 162.30
N ALA A 278 39.29 -1.44 162.17
CA ALA A 278 39.06 -2.36 163.29
C ALA A 278 40.35 -2.61 164.10
N LEU A 279 41.47 -2.85 163.42
CA LEU A 279 42.80 -2.99 164.06
C LEU A 279 43.22 -1.71 164.79
N VAL A 280 42.94 -0.53 164.24
CA VAL A 280 43.20 0.77 164.90
C VAL A 280 42.38 0.91 166.20
N VAL A 281 41.16 0.40 166.25
CA VAL A 281 40.31 0.43 167.45
C VAL A 281 40.77 -0.61 168.50
N GLU A 282 41.19 -1.79 168.07
CA GLU A 282 41.70 -2.84 168.97
C GLU A 282 43.03 -2.46 169.64
N ILE A 283 43.90 -1.74 168.93
CA ILE A 283 45.16 -1.21 169.48
C ILE A 283 44.91 -0.05 170.46
N LYS A 284 43.92 0.82 170.20
CA LYS A 284 43.54 1.92 171.12
C LYS A 284 42.93 1.44 172.44
N THR A 285 42.37 0.23 172.48
CA THR A 285 41.71 -0.32 173.68
C THR A 285 42.64 -1.14 174.58
N ARG A 286 43.83 -1.53 174.10
CA ARG A 286 44.88 -2.20 174.90
C ARG A 286 45.73 -1.26 175.77
N GLY A 287 45.60 0.06 175.59
CA GLY A 287 46.46 1.08 176.20
C GLY A 287 46.14 1.53 177.62
N ASP A 288 45.19 0.93 178.36
CA ASP A 288 44.85 1.43 179.70
C ASP A 288 44.55 0.32 180.74
N GLY A 289 45.42 -0.69 180.80
CA GLY A 289 45.30 -1.78 181.79
C GLY A 289 46.56 -2.63 182.01
N ARG A 290 47.46 -2.13 182.88
CA ARG A 290 48.57 -2.80 183.62
C ARG A 290 50.01 -2.65 183.08
N THR A 291 50.63 -1.55 183.53
CA THR A 291 51.88 -1.47 184.35
C THR A 291 52.90 -2.60 184.25
N GLY A 292 54.03 -2.30 183.60
CA GLY A 292 55.29 -3.04 183.75
C GLY A 292 56.29 -2.76 182.61
N GLU A 293 56.82 -1.53 182.57
CA GLU A 293 58.09 -1.12 181.91
C GLU A 293 58.43 -1.75 180.54
N GLU A 294 57.65 -1.40 179.51
CA GLU A 294 58.12 -1.39 178.11
C GLU A 294 57.80 -0.01 177.50
N ASP A 295 58.78 0.52 176.77
CA ASP A 295 58.93 1.93 176.40
C ASP A 295 57.79 2.44 175.48
N PRO A 296 57.10 3.56 175.80
CA PRO A 296 56.03 4.12 174.96
C PRO A 296 56.44 4.50 173.53
N GLU A 297 57.74 4.63 173.23
CA GLU A 297 58.23 4.82 171.87
C GLU A 297 58.13 3.52 171.02
N SER A 298 58.37 2.35 171.61
CA SER A 298 58.44 1.08 170.86
C SER A 298 57.06 0.58 170.41
N GLN A 299 56.00 0.79 171.21
CA GLN A 299 54.62 0.49 170.78
C GLN A 299 54.09 1.51 169.77
N SER A 300 54.54 2.76 169.82
CA SER A 300 54.19 3.77 168.82
C SER A 300 54.85 3.49 167.47
N GLU A 301 56.10 3.00 167.46
CA GLU A 301 56.81 2.57 166.25
C GLU A 301 56.17 1.35 165.60
N GLU A 302 55.73 0.35 166.36
CA GLU A 302 55.11 -0.85 165.78
C GLU A 302 53.73 -0.55 165.16
N VAL A 303 52.97 0.38 165.74
CA VAL A 303 51.73 0.91 165.15
C VAL A 303 52.01 1.74 163.90
N ALA A 304 53.04 2.58 163.92
CA ALA A 304 53.44 3.35 162.75
C ALA A 304 53.91 2.45 161.60
N ARG A 305 54.61 1.37 161.94
CA ARG A 305 55.09 0.38 160.97
C ARG A 305 53.94 -0.43 160.37
N LEU A 306 53.03 -0.99 161.17
CA LEU A 306 51.83 -1.70 160.68
C LEU A 306 50.92 -0.77 159.85
N LYS A 307 50.73 0.48 160.29
CA LYS A 307 49.98 1.46 159.52
C LYS A 307 50.66 1.77 158.18
N GLY A 308 51.99 1.89 158.17
CA GLY A 308 52.80 2.01 156.96
C GLY A 308 52.61 0.81 156.03
N ASP A 309 52.71 -0.41 156.56
CA ASP A 309 52.55 -1.66 155.78
C ASP A 309 51.13 -1.78 155.18
N TYR A 310 50.08 -1.42 155.94
CA TYR A 310 48.70 -1.39 155.43
C TYR A 310 48.44 -0.24 154.46
N GLU A 311 49.04 0.93 154.66
CA GLU A 311 48.96 2.04 153.69
C GLU A 311 49.71 1.71 152.40
N GLU A 312 50.85 1.05 152.47
CA GLU A 312 51.56 0.51 151.30
C GLU A 312 50.72 -0.54 150.59
N GLN A 313 50.10 -1.50 151.31
CA GLN A 313 49.21 -2.48 150.68
C GLN A 313 47.98 -1.84 150.03
N ILE A 314 47.33 -0.89 150.71
CA ILE A 314 46.18 -0.17 150.13
C ILE A 314 46.61 0.64 148.91
N GLN A 315 47.78 1.28 148.95
CA GLN A 315 48.32 2.04 147.83
C GLN A 315 48.67 1.13 146.65
N THR A 316 49.32 -0.02 146.92
CA THR A 316 49.64 -1.03 145.90
C THR A 316 48.38 -1.59 145.26
N LEU A 317 47.32 -1.83 146.04
CA LEU A 317 46.03 -2.29 145.54
C LEU A 317 45.28 -1.21 144.74
N LYS A 318 45.41 0.07 145.12
CA LYS A 318 44.88 1.18 144.31
C LYS A 318 45.60 1.32 142.98
N GLU A 319 46.93 1.18 142.98
CA GLU A 319 47.73 1.18 141.76
C GLU A 319 47.41 -0.04 140.88
N GLN A 320 47.20 -1.22 141.48
CA GLN A 320 46.71 -2.39 140.75
C GLN A 320 45.31 -2.17 140.18
N ALA A 321 44.37 -1.58 140.93
CA ALA A 321 43.03 -1.27 140.44
C ALA A 321 43.05 -0.23 139.30
N GLN A 322 43.91 0.78 139.41
CA GLN A 322 44.11 1.78 138.36
C GLN A 322 44.71 1.15 137.10
N HIS A 323 45.74 0.32 137.25
CA HIS A 323 46.38 -0.39 136.15
C HIS A 323 45.44 -1.42 135.50
N GLU A 324 44.63 -2.14 136.28
CA GLU A 324 43.59 -3.01 135.73
C GLU A 324 42.54 -2.21 134.97
N LYS A 325 42.11 -1.06 135.48
CA LYS A 325 41.18 -0.20 134.77
C LYS A 325 41.75 0.26 133.42
N GLU A 326 42.99 0.73 133.38
CA GLU A 326 43.65 1.13 132.14
C GLU A 326 43.85 -0.06 131.18
N ARG A 327 44.17 -1.25 131.70
CA ARG A 327 44.26 -2.48 130.92
C ARG A 327 42.92 -2.85 130.28
N LEU A 328 41.83 -2.80 131.05
CA LEU A 328 40.48 -3.11 130.55
C LEU A 328 39.99 -2.05 129.56
N GLU A 329 40.30 -0.76 129.77
CA GLU A 329 39.99 0.29 128.79
C GLU A 329 40.72 0.07 127.46
N LYS A 330 42.00 -0.34 127.50
CA LYS A 330 42.74 -0.74 126.28
C LYS A 330 42.15 -1.98 125.63
N GLU A 331 41.77 -2.99 126.40
CA GLU A 331 41.17 -4.22 125.88
C GLU A 331 39.83 -3.95 125.18
N VAL A 332 38.98 -3.06 125.72
CA VAL A 332 37.75 -2.60 125.04
C VAL A 332 38.07 -1.88 123.73
N ALA A 333 39.07 -1.01 123.71
CA ALA A 333 39.46 -0.28 122.50
C ALA A 333 40.06 -1.21 121.43
N GLU A 334 40.87 -2.18 121.82
CA GLU A 334 41.46 -3.18 120.91
C GLU A 334 40.40 -4.13 120.37
N VAL A 335 39.48 -4.63 121.19
CA VAL A 335 38.37 -5.48 120.73
C VAL A 335 37.48 -4.71 119.76
N ALA A 336 37.14 -3.45 120.06
CA ALA A 336 36.38 -2.61 119.13
C ALA A 336 37.11 -2.44 117.79
N SER A 337 38.41 -2.11 117.80
CA SER A 337 39.20 -1.95 116.58
C SER A 337 39.34 -3.25 115.78
N THR A 338 39.53 -4.38 116.45
CA THR A 338 39.68 -5.69 115.80
C THR A 338 38.37 -6.11 115.14
N LYS A 339 37.23 -5.86 115.80
CA LYS A 339 35.90 -6.16 115.24
C LYS A 339 35.51 -5.22 114.11
N GLU A 340 35.91 -3.95 114.14
CA GLU A 340 35.76 -3.03 113.00
C GLU A 340 36.51 -3.57 111.76
N LYS A 341 37.73 -4.08 111.94
CA LYS A 341 38.49 -4.70 110.84
C LYS A 341 37.84 -5.98 110.32
N GLU A 342 37.33 -6.85 111.20
CA GLU A 342 36.57 -8.03 110.79
C GLU A 342 35.32 -7.65 110.01
N PHE A 343 34.59 -6.61 110.44
CA PHE A 343 33.42 -6.11 109.71
C PHE A 343 33.80 -5.59 108.32
N MET A 344 34.88 -4.81 108.20
CA MET A 344 35.38 -4.34 106.90
C MET A 344 35.80 -5.49 105.99
N ALA A 345 36.45 -6.52 106.52
CA ALA A 345 36.84 -7.70 105.72
C ALA A 345 35.63 -8.49 105.21
N VAL A 346 34.58 -8.65 106.03
CA VAL A 346 33.32 -9.27 105.57
C VAL A 346 32.65 -8.40 104.51
N PHE A 347 32.66 -7.08 104.67
CA PHE A 347 32.10 -6.15 103.69
C PHE A 347 32.83 -6.22 102.34
N GLU A 348 34.17 -6.30 102.35
CA GLU A 348 34.98 -6.50 101.14
C GLU A 348 34.67 -7.83 100.46
N GLN A 349 34.55 -8.94 101.20
CA GLN A 349 34.15 -10.24 100.63
C GLN A 349 32.77 -10.21 99.97
N VAL A 350 31.80 -9.52 100.58
CA VAL A 350 30.46 -9.38 99.99
C VAL A 350 30.50 -8.57 98.69
N LEU A 351 31.34 -7.52 98.63
CA LEU A 351 31.54 -6.73 97.42
C LEU A 351 32.23 -7.53 96.31
N GLU A 352 33.29 -8.28 96.64
CA GLU A 352 33.96 -9.16 95.67
C GLU A 352 33.02 -10.23 95.12
N LYS A 353 32.20 -10.85 95.99
CA LYS A 353 31.20 -11.84 95.57
C LYS A 353 30.16 -11.23 94.63
N HIS A 354 29.65 -10.04 94.94
CA HIS A 354 28.71 -9.33 94.06
C HIS A 354 29.35 -8.94 92.72
N GLN A 355 30.61 -8.50 92.70
CA GLN A 355 31.32 -8.24 91.46
C GLN A 355 31.48 -9.51 90.61
N HIS A 356 31.73 -10.66 91.24
CA HIS A 356 31.82 -11.93 90.56
C HIS A 356 30.47 -12.37 89.99
N GLU A 357 29.40 -12.29 90.78
CA GLU A 357 28.04 -12.63 90.34
C GLU A 357 27.56 -11.71 89.20
N LEU A 358 27.88 -10.40 89.26
CA LEU A 358 27.64 -9.48 88.14
C LEU A 358 28.42 -9.86 86.89
N ALA A 359 29.67 -10.31 87.04
CA ALA A 359 30.48 -10.80 85.92
C ALA A 359 29.91 -12.10 85.33
N GLU A 360 29.42 -13.02 86.16
CA GLU A 360 28.75 -14.25 85.72
C GLU A 360 27.43 -13.95 84.99
N VAL A 361 26.58 -13.07 85.52
CA VAL A 361 25.34 -12.65 84.86
C VAL A 361 25.64 -11.94 83.53
N LYS A 362 26.66 -11.07 83.51
CA LYS A 362 27.10 -10.44 82.27
C LYS A 362 27.61 -11.48 81.25
N GLY A 363 28.39 -12.45 81.71
CA GLY A 363 28.85 -13.58 80.89
C GLY A 363 27.69 -14.44 80.38
N TYR A 364 26.66 -14.66 81.19
CA TYR A 364 25.45 -15.40 80.79
C TYR A 364 24.63 -14.63 79.74
N TYR A 365 24.54 -13.30 79.85
CA TYR A 365 23.94 -12.45 78.82
C TYR A 365 24.78 -12.38 77.54
N GLU A 366 26.11 -12.32 77.64
CA GLU A 366 27.02 -12.42 76.48
C GLU A 366 26.90 -13.80 75.81
N LEU A 367 26.70 -14.87 76.59
CA LEU A 367 26.45 -16.21 76.10
C LEU A 367 25.06 -16.33 75.45
N GLN A 368 24.00 -15.73 76.03
CA GLN A 368 22.68 -15.65 75.40
C GLN A 368 22.68 -14.82 74.12
N LEU A 369 23.46 -13.74 74.05
CA LEU A 369 23.68 -12.98 72.81
C LEU A 369 24.47 -13.80 71.79
N SER A 370 25.36 -14.69 72.23
CA SER A 370 26.12 -15.61 71.38
C SER A 370 25.34 -16.87 70.97
N GLU A 371 24.37 -17.33 71.76
CA GLU A 371 23.49 -18.47 71.42
C GLU A 371 22.27 -18.03 70.62
N ARG A 372 21.74 -16.82 70.87
CA ARG A 372 20.80 -16.14 69.96
C ARG A 372 21.50 -15.66 68.69
N GLY A 373 22.83 -15.49 68.76
CA GLY A 373 23.74 -15.21 67.67
C GLY A 373 24.46 -16.47 67.18
N GLY A 374 23.72 -17.42 66.62
CA GLY A 374 24.30 -18.41 65.72
C GLY A 374 25.23 -17.70 64.73
N GLY A 375 26.51 -18.09 64.75
CA GLY A 375 27.65 -17.28 64.35
C GLY A 375 27.54 -16.50 63.05
N HIS A 376 27.76 -15.19 63.15
CA HIS A 376 28.64 -14.45 62.26
C HIS A 376 29.11 -13.16 62.97
N PRO A 377 30.38 -12.73 62.80
CA PRO A 377 30.84 -11.41 63.25
C PRO A 377 30.00 -10.32 62.57
N PRO A 378 29.92 -9.10 63.11
CA PRO A 378 28.94 -8.11 62.67
C PRO A 378 29.13 -7.86 61.16
N PRO A 379 28.12 -8.08 60.30
CA PRO A 379 28.20 -7.53 58.97
C PRO A 379 28.04 -6.01 59.17
N SER A 380 28.79 -5.10 58.53
CA SER A 380 28.61 -4.77 57.11
C SER A 380 27.17 -4.98 56.59
N GLY A 381 26.14 -4.88 57.45
CA GLY A 381 24.79 -5.35 57.17
C GLY A 381 24.04 -4.56 56.10
N GLU A 382 24.45 -3.32 55.83
CA GLU A 382 23.97 -2.60 54.64
C GLU A 382 24.79 -2.95 53.39
N GLU A 383 26.11 -3.14 53.50
CA GLU A 383 26.96 -3.44 52.35
C GLU A 383 26.85 -4.89 51.86
N ASP A 384 26.69 -5.88 52.74
CA ASP A 384 26.53 -7.29 52.34
C ASP A 384 25.12 -7.59 51.83
N LEU A 385 24.08 -6.99 52.43
CA LEU A 385 22.72 -7.13 51.96
C LEU A 385 22.53 -6.34 50.66
N ALA A 386 23.14 -5.16 50.52
CA ALA A 386 23.22 -4.45 49.24
C ALA A 386 24.07 -5.18 48.20
N ALA A 387 25.18 -5.84 48.60
CA ALA A 387 25.99 -6.62 47.67
C ALA A 387 25.25 -7.88 47.21
N GLN A 388 24.51 -8.54 48.10
CA GLN A 388 23.69 -9.71 47.78
C GLN A 388 22.51 -9.31 46.88
N LEU A 389 21.83 -8.19 47.19
CA LEU A 389 20.75 -7.64 46.36
C LEU A 389 21.26 -7.13 45.01
N LYS A 390 22.47 -6.57 44.95
CA LYS A 390 23.13 -6.16 43.70
C LYS A 390 23.49 -7.38 42.85
N LEU A 391 24.01 -8.44 43.46
CA LEU A 391 24.35 -9.69 42.76
C LEU A 391 23.10 -10.42 42.26
N GLU A 392 22.00 -10.36 43.02
CA GLU A 392 20.69 -10.87 42.61
C GLU A 392 20.08 -10.04 41.47
N LYS A 393 20.15 -8.71 41.54
CA LYS A 393 19.76 -7.83 40.42
C LYS A 393 20.63 -8.02 39.18
N ASP A 394 21.95 -8.19 39.33
CA ASP A 394 22.85 -8.44 38.21
C ASP A 394 22.56 -9.81 37.56
N ARG A 395 22.16 -10.82 38.36
CA ARG A 395 21.67 -12.10 37.86
C ARG A 395 20.34 -11.96 37.13
N GLU A 396 19.39 -11.23 37.69
CA GLU A 396 18.07 -11.02 37.09
C GLU A 396 18.18 -10.21 35.79
N ILE A 397 18.99 -9.14 35.77
CA ILE A 397 19.33 -8.38 34.56
C ILE A 397 20.00 -9.27 33.52
N SER A 398 20.92 -10.15 33.92
CA SER A 398 21.56 -11.09 32.99
C SER A 398 20.57 -12.10 32.41
N GLN A 399 19.62 -12.58 33.22
CA GLN A 399 18.55 -13.48 32.76
C GLN A 399 17.58 -12.75 31.81
N LEU A 400 17.18 -11.52 32.14
CA LEU A 400 16.32 -10.69 31.28
C LEU A 400 17.02 -10.35 29.97
N LYS A 401 18.31 -10.01 30.00
CA LYS A 401 19.10 -9.75 28.79
C LYS A 401 19.20 -11.00 27.92
N LYS A 402 19.37 -12.17 28.52
CA LYS A 402 19.37 -13.45 27.79
C LYS A 402 18.01 -13.77 27.17
N LYS A 403 16.91 -13.57 27.90
CA LYS A 403 15.54 -13.72 27.38
C LYS A 403 15.26 -12.74 26.24
N LEU A 404 15.62 -11.47 26.41
CA LEU A 404 15.43 -10.46 25.37
C LEU A 404 16.23 -10.77 24.11
N LEU A 405 17.48 -11.24 24.28
CA LEU A 405 18.31 -11.67 23.15
C LEU A 405 17.66 -12.85 22.43
N GLN A 406 17.22 -13.86 23.17
CA GLN A 406 16.56 -15.04 22.60
C GLN A 406 15.25 -14.66 21.89
N GLU A 407 14.40 -13.82 22.50
CA GLU A 407 13.18 -13.32 21.85
C GLU A 407 13.48 -12.48 20.60
N SER A 408 14.59 -11.76 20.59
CA SER A 408 15.01 -11.00 19.41
C SER A 408 15.51 -11.93 18.30
N GLU A 409 16.26 -12.97 18.64
CA GLU A 409 16.73 -14.01 17.71
C GLU A 409 15.55 -14.80 17.13
N GLU A 410 14.57 -15.19 17.95
CA GLU A 410 13.35 -15.86 17.52
C GLU A 410 12.50 -14.97 16.61
N ARG A 411 12.36 -13.67 16.93
CA ARG A 411 11.66 -12.71 16.06
C ARG A 411 12.39 -12.51 14.73
N ILE A 412 13.71 -12.40 14.75
CA ILE A 412 14.51 -12.27 13.53
C ILE A 412 14.40 -13.54 12.68
N ALA A 413 14.51 -14.73 13.29
CA ALA A 413 14.37 -16.01 12.60
C ALA A 413 12.98 -16.16 11.98
N SER A 414 11.92 -15.83 12.72
CA SER A 414 10.54 -15.87 12.20
C SER A 414 10.32 -14.88 11.06
N ALA A 415 10.88 -13.67 11.15
CA ALA A 415 10.81 -12.69 10.06
C ALA A 415 11.59 -13.14 8.81
N GLN A 416 12.75 -13.78 9.00
CA GLN A 416 13.54 -14.36 7.91
C GLN A 416 12.81 -15.53 7.24
N GLU A 417 12.18 -16.41 8.01
CA GLU A 417 11.38 -17.51 7.48
C GLU A 417 10.17 -17.01 6.67
N ALA A 418 9.46 -15.99 7.17
CA ALA A 418 8.37 -15.36 6.44
C ALA A 418 8.82 -14.70 5.12
N LEU A 419 10.00 -14.08 5.11
CA LEU A 419 10.60 -13.51 3.89
C LEU A 419 10.98 -14.60 2.90
N LEU A 420 11.62 -15.70 3.34
CA LEU A 420 11.95 -16.83 2.49
C LEU A 420 10.71 -17.47 1.88
N TYR A 421 9.62 -17.60 2.66
CA TYR A 421 8.35 -18.10 2.15
C TYR A 421 7.75 -17.19 1.08
N LYS A 422 7.81 -15.86 1.27
CA LYS A 422 7.38 -14.89 0.25
C LYS A 422 8.23 -14.99 -1.01
N MET A 423 9.55 -15.05 -0.88
CA MET A 423 10.47 -15.19 -2.02
C MET A 423 10.21 -16.49 -2.80
N ALA A 424 10.00 -17.62 -2.11
CA ALA A 424 9.70 -18.89 -2.77
C ALA A 424 8.38 -18.83 -3.55
N LYS A 425 7.35 -18.19 -2.99
CA LYS A 425 6.06 -17.99 -3.66
C LYS A 425 6.19 -17.07 -4.89
N GLU A 426 6.98 -16.01 -4.79
CA GLU A 426 7.29 -15.12 -5.91
C GLU A 426 8.11 -15.85 -7.00
N GLU A 427 9.07 -16.70 -6.63
CA GLU A 427 9.81 -17.54 -7.59
C GLU A 427 8.89 -18.52 -8.32
N GLU A 428 7.96 -19.17 -7.61
CA GLU A 428 6.97 -20.08 -8.21
C GLU A 428 6.07 -19.33 -9.21
N GLU A 429 5.62 -18.13 -8.85
CA GLU A 429 4.87 -17.27 -9.76
C GLU A 429 5.69 -16.83 -10.96
N ASN A 430 6.98 -16.49 -10.76
CA ASN A 430 7.88 -16.12 -11.85
C ASN A 430 8.11 -17.28 -12.83
N ILE A 431 8.29 -18.51 -12.32
CA ILE A 431 8.38 -19.73 -13.14
C ILE A 431 7.09 -19.94 -13.92
N ARG A 432 5.93 -19.76 -13.28
CA ARG A 432 4.62 -19.88 -13.94
C ARG A 432 4.45 -18.84 -15.06
N LEU A 433 4.86 -17.60 -14.82
CA LEU A 433 4.82 -16.53 -15.82
C LEU A 433 5.79 -16.79 -16.98
N ARG A 434 7.01 -17.26 -16.70
CA ARG A 434 7.98 -17.67 -17.73
C ARG A 434 7.45 -18.78 -18.60
N ASN A 435 6.81 -19.80 -18.01
CA ASN A 435 6.20 -20.89 -18.79
C ASN A 435 5.04 -20.37 -19.66
N LYS A 436 4.22 -19.45 -19.13
CA LYS A 436 3.15 -18.81 -19.92
C LYS A 436 3.71 -18.00 -21.10
N LEU A 437 4.81 -17.28 -20.89
CA LEU A 437 5.53 -16.55 -21.94
C LEU A 437 6.13 -17.49 -22.99
N ALA A 438 6.70 -18.62 -22.58
CA ALA A 438 7.22 -19.62 -23.49
C ALA A 438 6.11 -20.18 -24.40
N ASN A 439 4.96 -20.54 -23.82
CA ASN A 439 3.81 -21.03 -24.60
C ASN A 439 3.28 -19.96 -25.58
N LEU A 440 3.16 -18.70 -25.14
CA LEU A 440 2.73 -17.61 -26.02
C LEU A 440 3.71 -17.37 -27.18
N ASN A 441 5.01 -17.54 -26.95
CA ASN A 441 6.02 -17.46 -28.01
C ASN A 441 5.89 -18.63 -29.01
N GLU A 442 5.53 -19.82 -28.54
CA GLU A 442 5.25 -20.96 -29.40
C GLU A 442 4.01 -20.71 -30.27
N ASP A 443 2.90 -20.27 -29.66
CA ASP A 443 1.67 -19.88 -30.37
C ASP A 443 1.95 -18.78 -31.42
N LEU A 444 2.73 -17.75 -31.06
CA LEU A 444 3.13 -16.70 -32.00
C LEU A 444 3.99 -17.24 -33.14
N SER A 445 4.87 -18.20 -32.87
CA SER A 445 5.68 -18.85 -33.90
C SER A 445 4.80 -19.66 -34.86
N GLU A 446 3.77 -20.34 -34.37
CA GLU A 446 2.81 -21.07 -35.19
C GLU A 446 2.01 -20.12 -36.08
N VAL A 447 1.43 -19.05 -35.51
CA VAL A 447 0.70 -18.03 -36.27
C VAL A 447 1.59 -17.35 -37.32
N THR A 448 2.85 -17.08 -36.98
CA THR A 448 3.82 -16.52 -37.93
C THR A 448 4.11 -17.51 -39.07
N GLY A 449 4.24 -18.80 -38.76
CA GLY A 449 4.41 -19.85 -39.76
C GLY A 449 3.19 -19.99 -40.68
N GLU A 450 1.97 -19.90 -40.15
CA GLU A 450 0.74 -19.90 -40.94
C GLU A 450 0.61 -18.67 -41.83
N ARG A 451 0.94 -17.48 -41.31
CA ARG A 451 1.01 -16.25 -42.10
C ARG A 451 1.97 -16.40 -43.27
N ASP A 452 3.17 -16.90 -43.03
CA ASP A 452 4.19 -17.07 -44.08
C ASP A 452 3.77 -18.13 -45.10
N ARG A 453 3.08 -19.19 -44.66
CA ARG A 453 2.48 -20.19 -45.55
C ARG A 453 1.38 -19.58 -46.44
N LEU A 454 0.46 -18.80 -45.86
CA LEU A 454 -0.62 -18.13 -46.59
C LEU A 454 -0.08 -17.09 -47.57
N LEU A 455 0.95 -16.32 -47.17
CA LEU A 455 1.62 -15.38 -48.07
C LEU A 455 2.25 -16.11 -49.27
N ASN A 456 2.91 -17.25 -49.04
CA ASN A 456 3.41 -18.09 -50.12
C ASN A 456 2.29 -18.62 -51.02
N GLU A 457 1.16 -19.04 -50.45
CA GLU A 457 0.00 -19.51 -51.22
C GLU A 457 -0.62 -18.40 -52.08
N ILE A 458 -0.79 -17.20 -51.53
CA ILE A 458 -1.24 -16.01 -52.27
C ILE A 458 -0.25 -15.67 -53.39
N GLN A 459 1.06 -15.75 -53.12
CA GLN A 459 2.07 -15.50 -54.15
C GLN A 459 1.97 -16.50 -55.30
N VAL A 460 1.83 -17.80 -55.00
CA VAL A 460 1.65 -18.85 -56.00
C VAL A 460 0.37 -18.64 -56.80
N LEU A 461 -0.75 -18.30 -56.15
CA LEU A 461 -2.02 -18.01 -56.81
C LEU A 461 -1.91 -16.77 -57.72
N THR A 462 -1.23 -15.73 -57.25
CA THR A 462 -0.98 -14.50 -58.02
C THR A 462 -0.13 -14.80 -59.26
N ASP A 463 0.94 -15.58 -59.12
CA ASP A 463 1.79 -16.00 -60.24
C ASP A 463 1.01 -16.89 -61.22
N THR A 464 0.16 -17.78 -60.71
CA THR A 464 -0.71 -18.65 -61.54
C THR A 464 -1.74 -17.82 -62.31
N HIS A 465 -2.38 -16.84 -61.65
CA HIS A 465 -3.31 -15.91 -62.29
C HIS A 465 -2.62 -15.11 -63.39
N ARG A 466 -1.41 -14.61 -63.12
CA ARG A 466 -0.59 -13.88 -64.10
C ARG A 466 -0.25 -14.73 -65.33
N VAL A 467 0.08 -16.01 -65.14
CA VAL A 467 0.31 -16.95 -66.25
C VAL A 467 -0.97 -17.21 -67.03
N LEU A 468 -2.12 -17.33 -66.35
CA LEU A 468 -3.42 -17.48 -67.00
C LEU A 468 -3.80 -16.23 -67.81
N GLU A 469 -3.63 -15.03 -67.26
CA GLU A 469 -3.82 -13.77 -68.00
C GLU A 469 -2.91 -13.68 -69.22
N GLN A 470 -1.64 -14.08 -69.10
CA GLN A 470 -0.73 -14.12 -70.26
C GLN A 470 -1.16 -15.14 -71.32
N ARG A 471 -1.83 -16.24 -70.91
CA ARG A 471 -2.42 -17.21 -71.85
C ARG A 471 -3.78 -16.78 -72.40
N MET A 472 -4.50 -15.92 -71.69
CA MET A 472 -5.79 -15.35 -72.10
C MET A 472 -5.67 -13.99 -72.79
N ALA A 473 -4.45 -13.44 -72.90
CA ALA A 473 -4.16 -12.27 -73.71
C ALA A 473 -4.59 -12.55 -75.16
N PRO A 474 -5.42 -11.67 -75.76
CA PRO A 474 -6.15 -11.98 -76.98
C PRO A 474 -5.20 -12.08 -78.16
N VAL A 475 -5.11 -13.29 -78.74
CA VAL A 475 -4.90 -13.41 -80.18
C VAL A 475 -6.19 -12.94 -80.81
N GLU A 476 -6.17 -11.73 -81.37
CA GLU A 476 -7.24 -11.23 -82.24
C GLU A 476 -7.57 -12.28 -83.31
N SER A 477 -8.77 -12.85 -83.27
CA SER A 477 -9.51 -13.30 -84.44
C SER A 477 -10.91 -13.81 -84.07
N MET A 478 -11.90 -13.06 -84.55
CA MET A 478 -13.15 -13.55 -85.13
C MET A 478 -14.20 -14.21 -84.20
N LEU A 479 -15.33 -13.48 -84.07
CA LEU A 479 -16.73 -13.92 -83.91
C LEU A 479 -17.38 -13.81 -82.51
N SER A 480 -18.57 -13.22 -82.55
CA SER A 480 -19.55 -12.94 -81.48
C SER A 480 -20.64 -14.07 -81.44
N PRO A 481 -21.71 -14.00 -80.62
CA PRO A 481 -21.76 -14.38 -79.20
C PRO A 481 -22.89 -15.41 -78.89
N VAL A 482 -22.76 -16.31 -77.91
CA VAL A 482 -23.94 -16.99 -77.30
C VAL A 482 -23.66 -17.38 -75.83
N SER A 483 -24.53 -16.86 -74.95
CA SER A 483 -25.10 -17.38 -73.70
C SER A 483 -24.46 -18.58 -72.99
N SER A 484 -24.27 -18.48 -71.66
CA SER A 484 -25.20 -19.07 -70.67
C SER A 484 -24.72 -18.92 -69.22
N GLN A 485 -25.71 -18.69 -68.38
CA GLN A 485 -25.76 -18.54 -66.94
C GLN A 485 -25.76 -19.93 -66.27
N LEU A 486 -25.00 -20.13 -65.19
CA LEU A 486 -25.17 -21.29 -64.31
C LEU A 486 -24.92 -20.92 -62.84
N VAL A 487 -25.99 -20.97 -62.07
CA VAL A 487 -26.07 -20.87 -60.61
C VAL A 487 -25.75 -22.25 -60.01
N HIS A 488 -25.04 -22.30 -58.88
CA HIS A 488 -25.00 -23.51 -58.05
C HIS A 488 -25.09 -23.19 -56.55
N GLU A 489 -26.07 -23.84 -55.92
CA GLU A 489 -26.49 -23.78 -54.52
C GLU A 489 -25.65 -24.72 -53.62
N GLU A 490 -25.60 -24.38 -52.33
CA GLU A 490 -25.21 -25.24 -51.19
C GLU A 490 -26.26 -26.31 -50.85
N PRO A 491 -25.89 -27.36 -50.08
CA PRO A 491 -26.84 -28.01 -49.19
C PRO A 491 -26.36 -28.14 -47.72
N LEU A 492 -27.27 -27.76 -46.81
CA LEU A 492 -27.37 -28.12 -45.40
C LEU A 492 -27.79 -29.60 -45.23
N LEU A 493 -27.27 -30.28 -44.19
CA LEU A 493 -27.85 -31.52 -43.65
C LEU A 493 -28.00 -31.47 -42.11
N MET A 494 -29.11 -32.04 -41.68
CA MET A 494 -29.69 -32.06 -40.34
C MET A 494 -29.23 -33.23 -39.45
N GLN A 495 -29.16 -32.97 -38.14
CA GLN A 495 -29.82 -33.65 -37.01
C GLN A 495 -29.70 -35.19 -36.83
N GLU A 496 -29.16 -35.61 -35.67
CA GLU A 496 -29.50 -36.88 -35.02
C GLU A 496 -29.51 -36.74 -33.48
N SER A 497 -30.23 -37.65 -32.81
CA SER A 497 -30.98 -37.43 -31.57
C SER A 497 -30.60 -38.41 -30.44
N ALA A 498 -30.95 -38.01 -29.21
CA ALA A 498 -31.53 -38.81 -28.11
C ALA A 498 -30.66 -39.61 -27.12
N ASP A 499 -30.95 -39.31 -25.85
CA ASP A 499 -30.72 -40.03 -24.59
C ASP A 499 -31.06 -41.53 -24.63
N ALA A 500 -30.27 -42.33 -23.89
CA ALA A 500 -30.66 -43.66 -23.42
C ALA A 500 -30.23 -43.84 -21.95
N LEU A 501 -31.24 -43.79 -21.07
CA LEU A 501 -31.21 -44.18 -19.66
C LEU A 501 -31.32 -45.71 -19.57
N GLU A 502 -30.38 -46.39 -18.92
CA GLU A 502 -30.41 -47.84 -18.72
C GLU A 502 -30.70 -48.16 -17.23
N VAL A 503 -31.83 -48.83 -16.97
CA VAL A 503 -32.26 -49.37 -15.67
C VAL A 503 -32.16 -50.90 -15.74
N LEU A 504 -31.48 -51.52 -14.77
CA LEU A 504 -31.41 -52.98 -14.63
C LEU A 504 -32.38 -53.51 -13.54
N PRO A 505 -32.85 -54.77 -13.67
CA PRO A 505 -33.95 -55.30 -12.87
C PRO A 505 -33.53 -56.07 -11.60
N ASP A 506 -34.51 -56.17 -10.69
CA ASP A 506 -34.54 -56.96 -9.45
C ASP A 506 -34.28 -58.47 -9.66
N ALA A 507 -33.56 -59.08 -8.71
CA ALA A 507 -33.57 -60.51 -8.46
C ALA A 507 -33.75 -60.75 -6.95
N GLY A 508 -34.86 -61.41 -6.59
CA GLY A 508 -35.20 -61.73 -5.20
C GLY A 508 -34.49 -62.97 -4.66
N PHE A 509 -34.19 -62.96 -3.36
CA PHE A 509 -34.15 -64.14 -2.50
C PHE A 509 -34.60 -63.75 -1.08
N THR A 510 -35.47 -64.59 -0.52
CA THR A 510 -36.17 -64.44 0.75
C THR A 510 -35.36 -64.92 1.96
N GLU A 511 -35.70 -64.33 3.11
CA GLU A 511 -35.74 -64.94 4.46
C GLU A 511 -34.58 -64.64 5.44
N ALA A 512 -34.62 -63.44 6.04
CA ALA A 512 -34.30 -63.20 7.45
C ALA A 512 -34.98 -61.90 7.93
N ALA A 513 -36.25 -62.02 8.36
CA ALA A 513 -37.10 -60.91 8.78
C ALA A 513 -36.72 -60.35 10.17
N SER A 514 -35.54 -59.74 10.27
CA SER A 514 -35.20 -58.69 11.25
C SER A 514 -33.91 -57.94 10.92
N GLY A 515 -33.05 -58.45 10.02
CA GLY A 515 -31.86 -57.75 9.49
C GLY A 515 -32.01 -57.22 8.06
N GLN A 516 -33.01 -57.69 7.31
CA GLN A 516 -33.22 -57.34 5.91
C GLN A 516 -33.79 -55.91 5.74
N SER A 517 -34.58 -55.40 6.71
CA SER A 517 -35.06 -54.01 6.69
C SER A 517 -33.91 -53.01 6.86
N ASP A 518 -32.93 -53.34 7.70
CA ASP A 518 -31.77 -52.48 7.97
C ASP A 518 -30.81 -52.42 6.77
N LEU A 519 -30.63 -53.54 6.06
CA LEU A 519 -29.84 -53.59 4.83
C LEU A 519 -30.51 -52.83 3.68
N THR A 520 -31.81 -52.99 3.49
CA THR A 520 -32.56 -52.24 2.47
C THR A 520 -32.61 -50.74 2.80
N ALA A 521 -32.77 -50.36 4.07
CA ALA A 521 -32.70 -48.97 4.50
C ALA A 521 -31.31 -48.36 4.24
N LYS A 522 -30.22 -49.09 4.55
CA LYS A 522 -28.85 -48.65 4.24
C LYS A 522 -28.58 -48.55 2.74
N LEU A 523 -29.11 -49.46 1.93
CA LEU A 523 -28.98 -49.40 0.47
C LEU A 523 -29.68 -48.15 -0.08
N ASN A 524 -30.91 -47.87 0.36
CA ASN A 524 -31.65 -46.68 -0.02
C ASN A 524 -30.94 -45.39 0.43
N GLN A 525 -30.36 -45.38 1.63
CA GLN A 525 -29.56 -44.26 2.12
C GLN A 525 -28.30 -44.03 1.27
N MET A 526 -27.63 -45.11 0.86
CA MET A 526 -26.45 -45.04 -0.01
C MET A 526 -26.81 -44.54 -1.41
N GLN A 527 -27.93 -45.01 -1.98
CA GLN A 527 -28.43 -44.52 -3.27
C GLN A 527 -28.80 -43.04 -3.23
N GLU A 528 -29.43 -42.56 -2.15
CA GLU A 528 -29.73 -41.14 -1.98
C GLU A 528 -28.44 -40.31 -1.82
N LEU A 529 -27.44 -40.81 -1.10
CA LEU A 529 -26.14 -40.14 -1.00
C LEU A 529 -25.43 -40.05 -2.36
N VAL A 530 -25.48 -41.11 -3.17
CA VAL A 530 -24.94 -41.10 -4.54
C VAL A 530 -25.68 -40.09 -5.41
N ARG A 531 -27.02 -40.04 -5.30
CA ARG A 531 -27.83 -39.07 -6.03
C ARG A 531 -27.52 -37.63 -5.64
N GLN A 532 -27.33 -37.38 -4.34
CA GLN A 532 -26.93 -36.07 -3.82
C GLN A 532 -25.52 -35.69 -4.28
N LYS A 533 -24.56 -36.62 -4.24
CA LYS A 533 -23.21 -36.43 -4.76
C LYS A 533 -23.24 -36.05 -6.24
N ASN A 534 -23.94 -36.81 -7.08
CA ASN A 534 -24.04 -36.53 -8.51
C ASN A 534 -24.68 -35.17 -8.78
N LYS A 535 -25.68 -34.77 -7.99
CA LYS A 535 -26.30 -33.44 -8.09
C LYS A 535 -25.31 -32.32 -7.75
N VAL A 536 -24.45 -32.52 -6.76
CA VAL A 536 -23.39 -31.57 -6.41
C VAL A 536 -22.32 -31.53 -7.50
N GLU A 537 -21.93 -32.68 -8.04
CA GLU A 537 -20.90 -32.80 -9.09
C GLU A 537 -21.32 -32.13 -10.41
N VAL A 538 -22.60 -32.27 -10.80
CA VAL A 538 -23.17 -31.55 -11.95
C VAL A 538 -23.18 -30.04 -11.69
N LYS A 539 -23.58 -29.60 -10.49
CA LYS A 539 -23.54 -28.17 -10.13
C LYS A 539 -22.12 -27.60 -10.15
N LEU A 540 -21.15 -28.36 -9.64
CA LEU A 540 -19.75 -27.95 -9.62
C LEU A 540 -19.17 -27.89 -11.03
N SER A 541 -19.51 -28.86 -11.88
CA SER A 541 -19.13 -28.88 -13.30
C SER A 541 -19.71 -27.69 -14.05
N GLN A 542 -20.98 -27.35 -13.79
CA GLN A 542 -21.62 -26.17 -14.37
C GLN A 542 -20.93 -24.88 -13.90
N GLN A 543 -20.66 -24.74 -12.60
CA GLN A 543 -19.94 -23.59 -12.08
C GLN A 543 -18.55 -23.44 -12.69
N LEU A 544 -17.80 -24.54 -12.84
CA LEU A 544 -16.49 -24.53 -13.49
C LEU A 544 -16.57 -24.11 -14.96
N GLN A 545 -17.60 -24.56 -15.68
CA GLN A 545 -17.82 -24.17 -17.07
C GLN A 545 -18.19 -22.68 -17.19
N ASP A 546 -19.03 -22.17 -16.30
CA ASP A 546 -19.41 -20.76 -16.26
C ASP A 546 -18.20 -19.87 -15.93
N THR A 547 -17.41 -20.26 -14.92
CA THR A 547 -16.17 -19.54 -14.54
C THR A 547 -15.15 -19.55 -15.68
N LYS A 548 -15.05 -20.66 -16.42
CA LYS A 548 -14.16 -20.75 -17.60
C LYS A 548 -14.59 -19.78 -18.70
N LYS A 549 -15.89 -19.70 -19.00
CA LYS A 549 -16.44 -18.75 -19.99
C LYS A 549 -16.20 -17.31 -19.58
N GLU A 550 -16.37 -16.99 -18.30
CA GLU A 550 -16.15 -15.64 -17.78
C GLU A 550 -14.68 -15.22 -17.90
N LEU A 551 -13.74 -16.11 -17.55
CA LEU A 551 -12.30 -15.89 -17.76
C LEU A 551 -11.92 -15.73 -19.24
N GLU A 552 -12.58 -16.45 -20.14
CA GLU A 552 -12.33 -16.37 -21.58
C GLU A 552 -12.81 -15.02 -22.13
N LYS A 553 -13.97 -14.55 -21.66
CA LYS A 553 -14.50 -13.22 -21.96
C LYS A 553 -13.62 -12.09 -21.42
N GLU A 554 -13.12 -12.21 -20.19
CA GLU A 554 -12.16 -11.24 -19.63
C GLU A 554 -10.86 -11.17 -20.44
N ARG A 555 -10.35 -12.32 -20.89
CA ARG A 555 -9.15 -12.38 -21.76
C ARG A 555 -9.38 -11.71 -23.11
N GLU A 556 -10.56 -11.87 -23.71
CA GLU A 556 -10.92 -11.19 -24.95
C GLU A 556 -11.04 -9.68 -24.75
N SER A 557 -11.72 -9.25 -23.67
CA SER A 557 -11.82 -7.83 -23.30
C SER A 557 -10.45 -7.20 -23.11
N PHE A 558 -9.54 -7.87 -22.39
CA PHE A 558 -8.20 -7.37 -22.14
C PHE A 558 -7.36 -7.27 -23.43
N ARG A 559 -7.52 -8.22 -24.36
CA ARG A 559 -6.90 -8.16 -25.68
C ARG A 559 -7.43 -7.00 -26.52
N ALA A 560 -8.74 -6.76 -26.50
CA ALA A 560 -9.36 -5.63 -27.18
C ALA A 560 -8.86 -4.29 -26.61
N GLU A 561 -8.78 -4.16 -25.28
CA GLU A 561 -8.30 -2.95 -24.59
C GLU A 561 -6.83 -2.66 -24.91
N ILE A 562 -5.96 -3.69 -24.95
CA ILE A 562 -4.56 -3.53 -25.38
C ILE A 562 -4.50 -3.03 -26.83
N ASN A 563 -5.25 -3.66 -27.74
CA ASN A 563 -5.26 -3.25 -29.15
C ASN A 563 -5.75 -1.80 -29.31
N GLU A 564 -6.77 -1.39 -28.56
CA GLU A 564 -7.26 -0.01 -28.58
C GLU A 564 -6.23 0.97 -28.01
N ARG A 565 -5.54 0.59 -26.93
CA ARG A 565 -4.47 1.40 -26.36
C ARG A 565 -3.31 1.58 -27.35
N GLU A 566 -2.90 0.51 -28.02
CA GLU A 566 -1.82 0.57 -29.03
C GLU A 566 -2.21 1.40 -30.25
N THR A 567 -3.46 1.34 -30.70
CA THR A 567 -3.93 2.17 -31.83
C THR A 567 -3.98 3.65 -31.44
N ARG A 568 -4.46 3.98 -30.24
CA ARG A 568 -4.41 5.34 -29.69
C ARG A 568 -2.99 5.85 -29.53
N GLU A 569 -2.07 5.02 -29.02
CA GLU A 569 -0.65 5.38 -28.88
C GLU A 569 0.00 5.64 -30.24
N ARG A 570 -0.27 4.79 -31.24
CA ARG A 570 0.18 5.03 -32.63
C ARG A 570 -0.38 6.33 -33.20
N ALA A 571 -1.65 6.65 -32.97
CA ALA A 571 -2.24 7.90 -33.43
C ALA A 571 -1.59 9.13 -32.77
N LEU A 572 -1.33 9.07 -31.46
CA LEU A 572 -0.63 10.13 -30.73
C LEU A 572 0.82 10.31 -31.19
N GLU A 573 1.53 9.21 -31.46
CA GLU A 573 2.90 9.23 -31.99
C GLU A 573 2.95 9.90 -33.38
N VAL A 574 1.98 9.62 -34.25
CA VAL A 574 1.84 10.30 -35.55
C VAL A 574 1.55 11.79 -35.37
N GLY A 575 0.62 12.14 -34.48
CA GLY A 575 0.29 13.54 -34.18
C GLY A 575 1.50 14.31 -33.62
N LYS A 576 2.27 13.70 -32.73
CA LYS A 576 3.51 14.24 -32.18
C LYS A 576 4.53 14.52 -33.29
N ARG A 577 4.78 13.56 -34.18
CA ARG A 577 5.71 13.75 -35.32
C ARG A 577 5.25 14.87 -36.25
N GLN A 578 3.95 15.00 -36.47
CA GLN A 578 3.39 16.08 -37.28
C GLN A 578 3.60 17.45 -36.64
N LEU A 579 3.43 17.56 -35.31
CA LEU A 579 3.71 18.78 -34.56
C LEU A 579 5.21 19.12 -34.54
N GLU A 580 6.08 18.13 -34.36
CA GLU A 580 7.54 18.32 -34.46
C GLU A 580 7.96 18.82 -35.85
N ALA A 581 7.37 18.27 -36.91
CA ALA A 581 7.60 18.74 -38.27
C ALA A 581 7.13 20.19 -38.47
N GLN A 582 5.94 20.55 -37.97
CA GLN A 582 5.43 21.93 -38.03
C GLN A 582 6.33 22.89 -37.24
N LEU A 583 6.81 22.50 -36.06
CA LEU A 583 7.72 23.31 -35.26
C LEU A 583 9.03 23.55 -35.99
N THR A 584 9.57 22.53 -36.65
CA THR A 584 10.79 22.64 -37.46
C THR A 584 10.62 23.62 -38.62
N VAL A 585 9.44 23.62 -39.27
CA VAL A 585 9.11 24.58 -40.34
C VAL A 585 9.05 26.00 -39.77
N VAL A 586 8.33 26.22 -38.67
CA VAL A 586 8.24 27.54 -38.02
C VAL A 586 9.61 28.05 -37.59
N ASP A 587 10.47 27.18 -37.03
CA ASP A 587 11.83 27.55 -36.68
C ASP A 587 12.63 27.97 -37.92
N SER A 588 12.53 27.22 -39.03
CA SER A 588 13.19 27.59 -40.28
C SER A 588 12.70 28.93 -40.85
N GLU A 589 11.39 29.17 -40.85
CA GLU A 589 10.79 30.45 -41.30
C GLU A 589 11.21 31.62 -40.40
N ASN A 590 11.35 31.39 -39.10
CA ASN A 590 11.86 32.38 -38.16
C ASN A 590 13.34 32.69 -38.40
N TYR A 591 14.18 31.68 -38.65
CA TYR A 591 15.59 31.87 -38.99
C TYR A 591 15.75 32.65 -40.30
N GLU A 592 14.96 32.33 -41.32
CA GLU A 592 14.93 33.04 -42.60
C GLU A 592 14.48 34.50 -42.40
N SER A 593 13.42 34.73 -41.62
CA SER A 593 12.93 36.08 -41.29
C SER A 593 13.98 36.91 -40.54
N LEU A 594 14.70 36.29 -39.59
CA LEU A 594 15.80 36.94 -38.87
C LEU A 594 16.98 37.26 -39.80
N GLN A 595 17.29 36.37 -40.74
CA GLN A 595 18.34 36.60 -41.73
C GLN A 595 17.97 37.73 -42.70
N GLU A 596 16.71 37.80 -43.15
CA GLU A 596 16.21 38.91 -43.96
C GLU A 596 16.26 40.24 -43.19
N LEU A 597 15.86 40.24 -41.91
CA LEU A 597 15.97 41.41 -41.05
C LEU A 597 17.42 41.87 -40.88
N ALA A 598 18.36 40.94 -40.66
CA ALA A 598 19.78 41.24 -40.56
C ALA A 598 20.32 41.87 -41.86
N LEU A 599 19.96 41.32 -43.02
CA LEU A 599 20.34 41.89 -44.32
C LEU A 599 19.72 43.27 -44.57
N LEU A 600 18.49 43.50 -44.12
CA LEU A 600 17.85 44.82 -44.20
C LEU A 600 18.53 45.83 -43.27
N GLN A 601 18.97 45.40 -42.09
CA GLN A 601 19.71 46.24 -41.16
C GLN A 601 21.10 46.59 -41.69
N GLU A 602 21.83 45.62 -42.27
CA GLU A 602 23.11 45.84 -42.95
C GLU A 602 22.96 46.84 -44.11
N ARG A 603 21.93 46.69 -44.95
CA ARG A 603 21.64 47.66 -46.03
C ARG A 603 21.27 49.06 -45.52
N LEU A 604 20.63 49.15 -44.34
CA LEU A 604 20.32 50.44 -43.71
C LEU A 604 21.59 51.10 -43.15
N GLU A 605 22.50 50.33 -42.57
CA GLU A 605 23.81 50.79 -42.11
C GLU A 605 24.70 51.23 -43.28
N GLU A 606 24.71 50.48 -44.39
CA GLU A 606 25.40 50.86 -45.64
C GLU A 606 24.79 52.11 -46.32
N ARG A 607 23.49 52.38 -46.10
CA ARG A 607 22.83 53.62 -46.54
C ARG A 607 23.11 54.83 -45.64
N ASN A 608 23.68 54.63 -44.45
CA ASN A 608 24.08 55.67 -43.52
C ASN A 608 25.62 55.89 -43.43
N PRO A 609 26.39 56.07 -44.52
CA PRO A 609 27.82 56.34 -44.43
C PRO A 609 28.14 57.83 -44.19
N SER A 610 27.32 58.54 -43.40
CA SER A 610 27.57 59.95 -43.04
C SER A 610 26.76 60.38 -41.82
N GLY A 611 27.30 60.14 -40.61
CA GLY A 611 26.68 60.59 -39.37
C GLY A 611 27.63 60.87 -38.20
N GLU A 612 28.94 60.63 -38.34
CA GLU A 612 29.92 61.06 -37.32
C GLU A 612 30.64 62.33 -37.79
N ARG A 613 29.99 63.48 -37.57
CA ARG A 613 30.62 64.80 -37.34
C ARG A 613 29.53 65.84 -37.10
N ALA A 614 29.22 66.10 -35.83
CA ALA A 614 28.82 67.40 -35.26
C ALA A 614 28.30 67.11 -33.83
N GLU A 615 29.05 67.52 -32.81
CA GLU A 615 28.71 68.68 -31.95
C GLU A 615 27.52 68.40 -31.03
N GLY A 616 27.77 68.18 -29.74
CA GLY A 616 27.61 69.23 -28.70
C GLY A 616 26.56 68.69 -27.72
N GLY A 617 26.71 68.72 -26.40
CA GLY A 617 27.12 69.86 -25.59
C GLY A 617 25.86 70.52 -25.03
N GLU A 618 25.61 70.34 -23.72
CA GLU A 618 24.57 71.02 -22.89
C GLU A 618 23.13 70.56 -23.21
N GLU A 619 22.27 70.12 -22.27
CA GLU A 619 22.03 70.41 -20.84
C GLU A 619 21.84 69.14 -19.97
#